data_AF-A0A9P7AB69-F1
#
_entry.id   AF-A0A9P7AB69-F1
#
_cell.length_a   1.000
_cell.length_b   1.000
_cell.length_c   1.000
_cell.angle_alpha   90.00
_cell.angle_beta   90.00
_cell.angle_gamma   90.00
#
_symmetry.space_group_name_H-M   'P 1'
#
loop_
_entity.id
_entity.type
_entity.pdbx_description
1 polymer ?
#
loop_
_entity_poly.entity_id
_entity_poly.type
_entity_poly.pdbx_seq_one_letter_code
_entity_poly.pdbx_strand_id
1 'polypeptide(L)'
;MVRPTLYKTHQERVQAAREKCRRHYQKFRDTILAKRRESRKAKKSCQDNEPSDDEDEPIETLQECIAVVKYAKDDFMAYMKVPRRFFDLLVDEYSKTMPDPELYPTENGDKSVFERAITNLEEFLHRANRGLDGILQMCGVSDEWRAADSVCRFMREMIGMVEDILLHLADGGNSELAIAFTGNELWYQEYKFPTSA
;
A
#
# COMPACT_ATOMS: atom_id res chain seq x y z
N MET A 1 -6.45 -31.96 -18.22
CA MET A 1 -6.79 -30.53 -18.29
C MET A 1 -7.89 -30.25 -17.28
N VAL A 2 -7.66 -29.34 -16.33
CA VAL A 2 -8.67 -28.98 -15.32
C VAL A 2 -9.75 -28.15 -16.03
N ARG A 3 -11.03 -28.51 -15.87
CA ARG A 3 -12.14 -27.75 -16.47
C ARG A 3 -12.25 -26.38 -15.80
N PRO A 4 -12.42 -25.28 -16.57
CA PRO A 4 -12.65 -23.95 -16.00
C PRO A 4 -13.87 -23.94 -15.09
N THR A 5 -13.74 -23.34 -13.91
CA THR A 5 -14.84 -23.19 -12.96
C THR A 5 -15.72 -22.03 -13.40
N LEU A 6 -16.97 -22.31 -13.81
CA LEU A 6 -17.95 -21.28 -14.15
C LEU A 6 -18.69 -20.84 -12.88
N TYR A 7 -18.46 -19.61 -12.44
CA TYR A 7 -19.17 -19.00 -11.30
C TYR A 7 -20.58 -18.57 -11.75
N LYS A 8 -21.60 -18.93 -10.97
CA LYS A 8 -23.00 -18.67 -11.33
C LYS A 8 -23.45 -17.28 -10.90
N THR A 9 -22.83 -16.73 -9.87
CA THR A 9 -23.15 -15.41 -9.33
C THR A 9 -21.93 -14.49 -9.30
N HIS A 10 -22.18 -13.18 -9.34
CA HIS A 10 -21.13 -12.16 -9.22
C HIS A 10 -20.37 -12.30 -7.89
N GLN A 11 -21.10 -12.54 -6.79
CA GLN A 11 -20.48 -12.72 -5.47
C GLN A 11 -19.54 -13.94 -5.41
N GLU A 12 -19.91 -15.06 -6.03
CA GLU A 12 -19.05 -16.24 -6.11
C GLU A 12 -17.77 -15.96 -6.92
N ARG A 13 -17.88 -15.17 -8.00
CA ARG A 13 -16.72 -14.78 -8.82
C ARG A 13 -15.75 -13.91 -8.01
N VAL A 14 -16.25 -12.90 -7.31
CA VAL A 14 -15.45 -12.01 -6.45
C VAL A 14 -14.79 -12.80 -5.31
N GLN A 15 -15.52 -13.70 -4.65
CA GLN A 15 -14.94 -14.55 -3.60
C GLN A 15 -13.82 -15.45 -4.12
N ALA A 16 -14.02 -16.05 -5.30
CA ALA A 16 -13.00 -16.89 -5.91
C ALA A 16 -11.78 -16.09 -6.37
N ALA A 17 -11.96 -14.87 -6.90
CA ALA A 17 -10.87 -13.96 -7.24
C ALA A 17 -10.06 -13.60 -5.98
N ARG A 18 -10.72 -13.19 -4.90
CA ARG A 18 -10.07 -12.93 -3.60
C ARG A 18 -9.32 -14.13 -3.07
N GLU A 19 -9.91 -15.32 -3.16
CA GLU A 19 -9.24 -16.54 -2.71
C GLU A 19 -8.05 -16.92 -3.60
N LYS A 20 -8.13 -16.68 -4.91
CA LYS A 20 -7.01 -16.82 -5.84
C LYS A 20 -5.90 -15.83 -5.49
N CYS A 21 -6.20 -14.54 -5.29
CA CYS A 21 -5.24 -13.52 -4.86
C CYS A 21 -4.61 -13.87 -3.51
N ARG A 22 -5.41 -14.35 -2.54
CA ARG A 22 -4.92 -14.80 -1.23
C ARG A 22 -3.94 -15.97 -1.36
N ARG A 23 -4.27 -16.98 -2.18
CA ARG A 23 -3.39 -18.14 -2.44
C ARG A 23 -2.12 -17.72 -3.16
N HIS A 24 -2.23 -16.84 -4.15
CA HIS A 24 -1.08 -16.28 -4.85
C HIS A 24 -0.18 -15.52 -3.88
N TYR A 25 -0.74 -14.59 -3.11
CA TYR A 25 -0.01 -13.82 -2.12
C TYR A 25 0.66 -14.72 -1.09
N GLN A 26 -0.03 -15.72 -0.54
CA GLN A 26 0.59 -16.69 0.37
C GLN A 26 1.75 -17.46 -0.28
N LYS A 27 1.61 -17.86 -1.54
CA LYS A 27 2.65 -18.59 -2.28
C LYS A 27 3.88 -17.74 -2.57
N PHE A 28 3.68 -16.47 -2.92
CA PHE A 28 4.75 -15.56 -3.33
C PHE A 28 5.16 -14.57 -2.23
N ARG A 29 4.60 -14.70 -1.02
CA ARG A 29 4.82 -13.80 0.11
C ARG A 29 6.29 -13.60 0.38
N ASP A 30 7.04 -14.70 0.48
CA ASP A 30 8.46 -14.66 0.81
C ASP A 30 9.30 -14.04 -0.30
N THR A 31 8.93 -14.25 -1.57
CA THR A 31 9.58 -13.63 -2.73
C THR A 31 9.32 -12.13 -2.77
N ILE A 32 8.07 -11.71 -2.53
CA ILE A 32 7.68 -10.30 -2.43
C ILE A 32 8.44 -9.62 -1.29
N LEU A 33 8.49 -10.26 -0.11
CA LEU A 33 9.22 -9.74 1.05
C LEU A 33 10.74 -9.74 0.84
N ALA A 34 11.31 -10.75 0.17
CA ALA A 34 12.73 -10.79 -0.18
C ALA A 34 13.11 -9.65 -1.11
N LYS A 35 12.32 -9.44 -2.17
CA LYS A 35 12.51 -8.32 -3.11
C LYS A 35 12.42 -6.97 -2.40
N ARG A 36 11.47 -6.80 -1.45
CA ARG A 36 11.41 -5.61 -0.59
C ARG A 36 12.66 -5.42 0.26
N ARG A 37 13.19 -6.49 0.86
CA ARG A 37 14.45 -6.42 1.65
C ARG A 37 15.63 -6.01 0.77
N GLU A 38 15.71 -6.51 -0.45
CA GLU A 38 16.73 -6.15 -1.44
C GLU A 38 16.61 -4.68 -1.86
N SER A 39 15.41 -4.20 -2.18
CA SER A 39 15.16 -2.79 -2.50
C SER A 39 15.54 -1.86 -1.34
N ARG A 40 15.25 -2.25 -0.09
CA ARG A 40 15.66 -1.48 1.10
C ARG A 40 17.17 -1.48 1.29
N LYS A 41 17.85 -2.61 1.05
CA LYS A 41 19.32 -2.69 1.08
C LYS A 41 19.95 -1.84 -0.01
N ALA A 42 19.39 -1.85 -1.22
CA ALA A 42 19.87 -1.04 -2.33
C ALA A 42 19.70 0.47 -2.07
N LYS A 43 18.56 0.88 -1.50
CA LYS A 43 18.37 2.27 -1.03
C LYS A 43 19.40 2.64 0.04
N LYS A 44 19.64 1.76 1.01
CA LYS A 44 20.65 1.96 2.05
C LYS A 44 22.07 2.09 1.46
N SER A 45 22.44 1.24 0.50
CA SER A 45 23.78 1.27 -0.11
C SER A 45 24.04 2.49 -1.00
N CYS A 46 23.00 3.20 -1.44
CA CYS A 46 23.16 4.45 -2.19
C CYS A 46 23.25 5.69 -1.28
N GLN A 47 22.87 5.56 0.00
CA GLN A 47 22.95 6.63 1.00
C GLN A 47 24.28 6.65 1.78
N ASP A 48 25.12 5.63 1.66
CA ASP A 48 26.38 5.52 2.43
C ASP A 48 27.50 6.52 2.02
N ASN A 49 27.20 7.52 1.17
CA ASN A 49 28.15 8.60 0.83
C ASN A 49 27.65 10.02 1.14
N GLU A 50 26.43 10.17 1.66
CA GLU A 50 26.04 11.42 2.32
C GLU A 50 26.09 11.19 3.83
N PRO A 51 26.74 12.06 4.62
CA PRO A 51 26.55 12.02 6.06
C PRO A 51 25.05 12.22 6.30
N SER A 52 24.35 11.17 6.72
CA SER A 52 22.95 11.33 7.13
C SER A 52 22.96 12.19 8.38
N ASP A 53 22.56 13.44 8.22
CA ASP A 53 22.15 14.36 9.29
C ASP A 53 20.85 13.87 9.99
N ASP A 54 20.55 12.57 9.95
CA ASP A 54 19.60 11.92 10.85
C ASP A 54 20.31 11.71 12.21
N GLU A 55 20.72 12.79 12.85
CA GLU A 55 20.75 12.81 14.31
C GLU A 55 19.29 12.73 14.76
N ASP A 56 18.76 11.50 14.74
CA ASP A 56 17.49 11.17 15.35
C ASP A 56 17.60 11.52 16.82
N GLU A 57 17.14 12.72 17.19
CA GLU A 57 16.99 13.10 18.59
C GLU A 57 16.28 11.95 19.30
N PRO A 58 16.86 11.42 20.39
CA PRO A 58 16.25 10.34 21.12
C PRO A 58 14.86 10.82 21.52
N ILE A 59 13.83 10.03 21.17
CA ILE A 59 12.49 10.32 21.66
C ILE A 59 12.49 9.93 23.13
N GLU A 60 12.52 10.92 24.02
CA GLU A 60 12.78 10.71 25.45
C GLU A 60 11.48 10.45 26.22
N THR A 61 10.33 10.85 25.68
CA THR A 61 9.06 10.79 26.41
C THR A 61 7.94 10.08 25.66
N LEU A 62 7.00 9.50 26.42
CA LEU A 62 5.78 8.90 25.89
C LEU A 62 4.96 9.91 25.06
N GLN A 63 4.92 11.16 25.51
CA GLN A 63 4.18 12.22 24.83
C GLN A 63 4.76 12.53 23.44
N GLU A 64 6.08 12.56 23.31
CA GLU A 64 6.74 12.74 22.03
C GLU A 64 6.47 11.56 21.09
N CYS A 65 6.56 10.31 21.58
CA CYS A 65 6.22 9.15 20.76
C CYS A 65 4.77 9.20 20.23
N ILE A 66 3.81 9.56 21.08
CA ILE A 66 2.41 9.74 20.69
C ILE A 66 2.29 10.88 19.66
N ALA A 67 3.01 11.99 19.87
CA ALA A 67 3.02 13.12 18.95
C ALA A 67 3.58 12.72 17.58
N VAL A 68 4.65 11.93 17.51
CA VAL A 68 5.23 11.42 16.25
C VAL A 68 4.19 10.59 15.48
N VAL A 69 3.49 9.66 16.14
CA VAL A 69 2.43 8.86 15.48
C VAL A 69 1.31 9.77 14.98
N LYS A 70 0.90 10.75 15.80
CA LYS A 70 -0.16 11.69 15.45
C LYS A 70 0.23 12.54 14.23
N TYR A 71 1.42 13.15 14.22
CA TYR A 71 1.87 13.96 13.10
C TYR A 71 2.04 13.13 11.83
N ALA A 72 2.60 11.92 11.93
CA ALA A 72 2.70 11.02 10.79
C ALA A 72 1.31 10.68 10.22
N LYS A 73 0.31 10.46 11.07
CA LYS A 73 -1.10 10.26 10.65
C LYS A 73 -1.68 11.50 10.00
N ASP A 74 -1.50 12.67 10.60
CA ASP A 74 -2.10 13.91 10.13
C ASP A 74 -1.52 14.29 8.75
N ASP A 75 -0.19 14.17 8.59
CA ASP A 75 0.48 14.35 7.29
C ASP A 75 -0.02 13.34 6.25
N PHE A 76 -0.15 12.08 6.63
CA PHE A 76 -0.67 11.01 5.77
C PHE A 76 -2.09 11.29 5.29
N MET A 77 -2.96 11.75 6.19
CA MET A 77 -4.34 12.12 5.85
C MET A 77 -4.38 13.40 5.01
N ALA A 78 -3.49 14.37 5.26
CA ALA A 78 -3.37 15.57 4.44
C ALA A 78 -2.90 15.26 3.01
N TYR A 79 -1.97 14.32 2.86
CA TYR A 79 -1.50 13.81 1.57
C TYR A 79 -2.64 13.14 0.77
N MET A 80 -3.39 12.24 1.40
CA MET A 80 -4.48 11.53 0.71
C MET A 80 -5.73 12.40 0.52
N LYS A 81 -5.99 13.35 1.43
CA LYS A 81 -7.23 14.13 1.58
C LYS A 81 -8.47 13.27 1.86
N VAL A 82 -8.87 12.47 0.86
CA VAL A 82 -9.98 11.52 0.94
C VAL A 82 -9.47 10.19 0.37
N PRO A 83 -9.33 9.14 1.21
CA PRO A 83 -8.68 7.88 0.79
C PRO A 83 -9.25 7.29 -0.50
N ARG A 84 -10.57 7.24 -0.67
CA ARG A 84 -11.18 6.69 -1.89
C ARG A 84 -10.80 7.49 -3.14
N ARG A 85 -10.90 8.81 -3.05
CA ARG A 85 -10.56 9.72 -4.14
C ARG A 85 -9.08 9.66 -4.48
N PHE A 86 -8.21 9.40 -3.51
CA PHE A 86 -6.79 9.21 -3.75
C PHE A 86 -6.53 8.04 -4.71
N PHE A 87 -7.16 6.88 -4.51
CA PHE A 87 -7.02 5.76 -5.43
C PHE A 87 -7.61 6.04 -6.82
N ASP A 88 -8.77 6.68 -6.89
CA ASP A 88 -9.38 7.08 -8.16
C ASP A 88 -8.44 7.99 -8.96
N LEU A 89 -7.77 8.94 -8.28
CA LEU A 89 -6.80 9.84 -8.90
C LEU A 89 -5.51 9.11 -9.34
N LEU A 90 -5.05 8.11 -8.60
CA LEU A 90 -3.89 7.31 -9.03
C LEU A 90 -4.20 6.50 -10.29
N VAL A 91 -5.38 5.89 -10.38
CA VAL A 91 -5.81 5.16 -11.57
C VAL A 91 -6.00 6.13 -12.75
N ASP A 92 -6.54 7.33 -12.51
CA ASP A 92 -6.65 8.39 -13.52
C ASP A 92 -5.28 8.87 -14.01
N GLU A 93 -4.32 9.13 -13.11
CA GLU A 93 -2.94 9.49 -13.48
C GLU A 93 -2.27 8.38 -14.31
N TYR A 94 -2.45 7.12 -13.91
CA TYR A 94 -1.98 5.98 -14.68
C TYR A 94 -2.63 5.89 -16.07
N SER A 95 -3.95 6.12 -16.17
CA SER A 95 -4.65 6.07 -17.45
C SER A 95 -4.10 7.07 -18.48
N LYS A 96 -3.60 8.22 -18.02
CA LYS A 96 -2.98 9.25 -18.87
C LYS A 96 -1.61 8.87 -19.42
N THR A 97 -0.96 7.88 -18.81
CA THR A 97 0.33 7.36 -19.28
C THR A 97 0.18 6.13 -20.16
N MET A 98 -1.05 5.65 -20.39
CA MET A 98 -1.29 4.53 -21.29
C MET A 98 -0.99 4.94 -22.74
N PRO A 99 -0.19 4.13 -23.47
CA PRO A 99 0.04 4.37 -24.88
C PRO A 99 -1.23 4.09 -25.69
N ASP A 100 -1.29 4.64 -26.91
CA ASP A 100 -2.41 4.41 -27.81
C ASP A 100 -2.55 2.90 -28.11
N PRO A 101 -3.68 2.27 -27.77
CA PRO A 101 -3.88 0.84 -27.95
C PRO A 101 -3.84 0.42 -29.43
N GLU A 102 -4.10 1.33 -30.38
CA GLU A 102 -4.01 1.04 -31.82
C GLU A 102 -2.56 0.94 -32.29
N LEU A 103 -1.63 1.67 -31.64
CA LEU A 103 -0.22 1.72 -32.02
C LEU A 103 0.65 0.75 -31.21
N TYR A 104 0.35 0.55 -29.92
CA TYR A 104 1.16 -0.24 -29.00
C TYR A 104 0.30 -1.14 -28.09
N PRO A 105 -0.32 -2.21 -28.64
CA PRO A 105 -1.31 -3.02 -27.93
C PRO A 105 -0.75 -3.85 -26.77
N THR A 106 0.56 -4.03 -26.70
CA THR A 106 1.26 -4.82 -25.67
C THR A 106 1.96 -3.96 -24.62
N GLU A 107 1.97 -2.64 -24.78
CA GLU A 107 2.68 -1.74 -23.90
C GLU A 107 1.78 -1.28 -22.75
N ASN A 108 2.29 -1.37 -21.53
CA ASN A 108 1.55 -0.96 -20.33
C ASN A 108 1.78 0.52 -20.05
N GLY A 109 0.84 1.16 -19.35
CA GLY A 109 1.09 2.49 -18.81
C GLY A 109 2.25 2.50 -17.80
N ASP A 110 2.71 3.69 -17.43
CA ASP A 110 3.81 3.88 -16.50
C ASP A 110 3.44 3.47 -15.07
N LYS A 111 3.99 2.33 -14.63
CA LYS A 111 3.77 1.78 -13.30
C LYS A 111 4.44 2.60 -12.18
N SER A 112 5.37 3.50 -12.53
CA SER A 112 6.09 4.34 -11.56
C SER A 112 5.16 5.24 -10.74
N VAL A 113 3.96 5.56 -11.27
CA VAL A 113 2.90 6.29 -10.56
C VAL A 113 2.54 5.58 -9.25
N PHE A 114 2.30 4.28 -9.30
CA PHE A 114 1.94 3.49 -8.12
C PHE A 114 3.13 3.22 -7.20
N GLU A 115 4.31 2.95 -7.77
CA GLU A 115 5.53 2.71 -6.98
C GLU A 115 5.96 3.95 -6.17
N ARG A 116 5.82 5.13 -6.77
CA ARG A 116 6.03 6.42 -6.11
C ARG A 116 4.99 6.66 -5.01
N ALA A 117 3.72 6.35 -5.28
CA ALA A 117 2.68 6.42 -4.25
C ALA A 117 2.99 5.51 -3.07
N ILE A 118 3.38 4.26 -3.30
CA ILE A 118 3.79 3.32 -2.23
C ILE A 118 4.97 3.88 -1.45
N THR A 119 5.99 4.42 -2.13
CA THR A 119 7.17 4.99 -1.46
C THR A 119 6.76 6.11 -0.50
N ASN A 120 5.91 7.05 -0.96
CA ASN A 120 5.41 8.14 -0.11
C ASN A 120 4.61 7.60 1.10
N LEU A 121 3.75 6.60 0.88
CA LEU A 121 2.96 5.98 1.97
C LEU A 121 3.86 5.23 2.97
N GLU A 122 4.91 4.55 2.50
CA GLU A 122 5.88 3.86 3.35
C GLU A 122 6.68 4.85 4.24
N GLU A 123 6.96 6.06 3.77
CA GLU A 123 7.64 7.09 4.57
C GLU A 123 6.81 7.54 5.77
N PHE A 124 5.49 7.79 5.58
CA PHE A 124 4.59 8.09 6.70
C PHE A 124 4.50 6.91 7.69
N LEU A 125 4.37 5.69 7.16
CA LEU A 125 4.32 4.49 7.98
C LEU A 125 5.62 4.27 8.75
N HIS A 126 6.78 4.57 8.17
CA HIS A 126 8.06 4.46 8.85
C HIS A 126 8.13 5.41 10.04
N ARG A 127 7.76 6.69 9.86
CA ARG A 127 7.66 7.68 10.94
C ARG A 127 6.70 7.23 12.04
N ALA A 128 5.51 6.73 11.67
CA ALA A 128 4.53 6.22 12.63
C ALA A 128 5.04 4.99 13.41
N ASN A 129 5.75 4.05 12.76
CA ASN A 129 6.30 2.89 13.45
C ASN A 129 7.38 3.27 14.46
N ARG A 130 8.20 4.30 14.20
CA ARG A 130 9.18 4.78 15.20
C ARG A 130 8.49 5.23 16.48
N GLY A 131 7.40 6.01 16.37
CA GLY A 131 6.59 6.39 17.52
C GLY A 131 5.94 5.18 18.20
N LEU A 132 5.40 4.23 17.44
CA LEU A 132 4.82 2.98 17.96
C LEU A 132 5.83 2.15 18.75
N ASP A 133 7.04 1.97 18.21
CA ASP A 133 8.12 1.22 18.84
C ASP A 133 8.60 1.89 20.12
N GLY A 134 8.67 3.23 20.15
CA GLY A 134 8.97 3.98 21.36
C GLY A 134 7.90 3.83 22.44
N ILE A 135 6.60 3.89 22.09
CA ILE A 135 5.50 3.60 23.04
C ILE A 135 5.64 2.18 23.59
N LEU A 136 5.92 1.20 22.73
CA LEU A 136 6.08 -0.19 23.12
C LEU A 136 7.22 -0.38 24.13
N GLN A 137 8.36 0.27 23.89
CA GLN A 137 9.53 0.19 24.77
C GLN A 137 9.27 0.81 26.14
N MET A 138 8.54 1.92 26.21
CA MET A 138 8.26 2.61 27.48
C MET A 138 7.12 2.00 28.28
N CYS A 139 6.06 1.56 27.62
CA CYS A 139 4.79 1.20 28.28
C CYS A 139 4.29 -0.21 27.96
N GLY A 140 4.96 -0.95 27.08
CA GLY A 140 4.49 -2.25 26.61
C GLY A 140 3.22 -2.15 25.76
N VAL A 141 2.40 -3.21 25.78
CA VAL A 141 1.13 -3.26 25.05
C VAL A 141 0.04 -2.54 25.85
N SER A 142 0.12 -1.20 25.90
CA SER A 142 -0.85 -0.32 26.54
C SER A 142 -1.97 0.11 25.56
N ASP A 143 -2.94 0.89 26.05
CA ASP A 143 -4.00 1.42 25.20
C ASP A 143 -3.47 2.47 24.21
N GLU A 144 -2.46 3.25 24.59
CA GLU A 144 -1.73 4.17 23.70
C GLU A 144 -1.03 3.40 22.58
N TRP A 145 -0.39 2.27 22.91
CA TRP A 145 0.25 1.42 21.91
C TRP A 145 -0.79 0.83 20.95
N ARG A 146 -1.93 0.36 21.45
CA ARG A 146 -3.01 -0.17 20.61
C ARG A 146 -3.61 0.90 19.70
N ALA A 147 -3.77 2.11 20.20
CA ALA A 147 -4.23 3.25 19.41
C ALA A 147 -3.22 3.56 18.29
N ALA A 148 -1.92 3.62 18.60
CA ALA A 148 -0.88 3.82 17.61
C ALA A 148 -0.78 2.68 16.58
N ASP A 149 -0.92 1.42 17.00
CA ASP A 149 -0.89 0.27 16.09
C ASP A 149 -2.12 0.29 15.15
N SER A 150 -3.27 0.76 15.62
CA SER A 150 -4.45 0.92 14.76
C SER A 150 -4.20 1.91 13.61
N VAL A 151 -3.47 2.99 13.87
CA VAL A 151 -3.05 3.97 12.86
C VAL A 151 -2.07 3.32 11.86
N CYS A 152 -1.04 2.64 12.37
CA CYS A 152 -0.06 1.97 11.51
C CYS A 152 -0.70 0.87 10.66
N ARG A 153 -1.70 0.16 11.20
CA ARG A 153 -2.47 -0.85 10.45
C ARG A 153 -3.28 -0.22 9.33
N PHE A 154 -3.95 0.90 9.60
CA PHE A 154 -4.68 1.64 8.56
C PHE A 154 -3.74 2.08 7.42
N MET A 155 -2.56 2.63 7.73
CA MET A 155 -1.55 2.99 6.71
C MET A 155 -1.09 1.77 5.90
N ARG A 156 -0.85 0.62 6.56
CA ARG A 156 -0.50 -0.65 5.89
C ARG A 156 -1.61 -1.13 4.96
N GLU A 157 -2.86 -0.98 5.35
CA GLU A 157 -4.01 -1.33 4.50
C GLU A 157 -4.09 -0.42 3.26
N MET A 158 -3.81 0.88 3.39
CA MET A 158 -3.75 1.79 2.23
C MET A 158 -2.64 1.41 1.24
N ILE A 159 -1.45 1.07 1.75
CA ILE A 159 -0.36 0.56 0.92
C ILE A 159 -0.81 -0.72 0.21
N GLY A 160 -1.43 -1.64 0.93
CA GLY A 160 -1.94 -2.90 0.39
C GLY A 160 -2.95 -2.71 -0.75
N MET A 161 -3.77 -1.65 -0.71
CA MET A 161 -4.69 -1.32 -1.80
C MET A 161 -3.98 -0.81 -3.06
N VAL A 162 -2.88 -0.04 -2.92
CA VAL A 162 -2.06 0.33 -4.09
C VAL A 162 -1.36 -0.90 -4.67
N GLU A 163 -0.91 -1.81 -3.80
CA GLU A 163 -0.27 -3.06 -4.22
C GLU A 163 -1.23 -4.00 -4.93
N ASP A 164 -2.50 -4.04 -4.51
CA ASP A 164 -3.56 -4.78 -5.20
C ASP A 164 -3.73 -4.33 -6.66
N ILE A 165 -3.71 -3.00 -6.91
CA ILE A 165 -3.72 -2.43 -8.26
C ILE A 165 -2.50 -2.91 -9.06
N LEU A 166 -1.30 -2.85 -8.47
CA LEU A 166 -0.07 -3.31 -9.11
C LEU A 166 -0.09 -4.82 -9.41
N LEU A 167 -0.74 -5.63 -8.58
CA LEU A 167 -0.89 -7.06 -8.80
C LEU A 167 -1.75 -7.35 -10.04
N HIS A 168 -2.88 -6.66 -10.21
CA HIS A 168 -3.68 -6.79 -11.43
C HIS A 168 -2.87 -6.40 -12.68
N LEU A 169 -2.05 -5.35 -12.57
CA LEU A 169 -1.13 -4.94 -13.64
C LEU A 169 0.02 -5.93 -13.91
N ALA A 170 0.40 -6.74 -12.92
CA ALA A 170 1.42 -7.76 -13.09
C ALA A 170 0.84 -9.03 -13.74
N ASP A 171 -0.41 -9.38 -13.42
CA ASP A 171 -1.06 -10.60 -13.90
C ASP A 171 -1.51 -10.52 -15.36
N GLY A 172 -2.11 -9.40 -15.78
CA GLY A 172 -2.63 -9.26 -17.15
C GLY A 172 -2.56 -7.85 -17.72
N GLY A 173 -1.70 -6.99 -17.16
CA GLY A 173 -1.46 -5.64 -17.65
C GLY A 173 -2.71 -4.75 -17.60
N ASN A 174 -2.80 -3.82 -18.56
CA ASN A 174 -3.90 -2.85 -18.64
C ASN A 174 -5.28 -3.51 -18.73
N SER A 175 -5.38 -4.65 -19.44
CA SER A 175 -6.65 -5.34 -19.66
C SER A 175 -7.21 -5.92 -18.36
N GLU A 176 -6.38 -6.60 -17.57
CA GLU A 176 -6.81 -7.18 -16.29
C GLU A 176 -7.15 -6.07 -15.28
N LEU A 177 -6.38 -4.99 -15.24
CA LEU A 177 -6.69 -3.85 -14.39
C LEU A 177 -8.04 -3.22 -14.77
N ALA A 178 -8.32 -3.04 -16.07
CA ALA A 178 -9.58 -2.48 -16.52
C ALA A 178 -10.79 -3.36 -16.17
N ILE A 179 -10.65 -4.69 -16.31
CA ILE A 179 -11.67 -5.67 -15.90
C ILE A 179 -11.91 -5.58 -14.39
N ALA A 180 -10.84 -5.56 -13.59
CA ALA A 180 -10.96 -5.47 -12.13
C ALA A 180 -11.60 -4.15 -11.69
N PHE A 181 -11.18 -3.02 -12.29
CA PHE A 181 -11.72 -1.69 -11.98
C PHE A 181 -13.22 -1.59 -12.31
N THR A 182 -13.62 -2.04 -13.51
CA THR A 182 -15.03 -2.01 -13.95
C THR A 182 -15.91 -3.01 -13.19
N GLY A 183 -15.34 -4.14 -12.77
CA GLY A 183 -16.00 -5.17 -11.98
C GLY A 183 -16.15 -4.84 -10.49
N ASN A 184 -15.65 -3.68 -10.02
CA ASN A 184 -15.52 -3.37 -8.59
C ASN A 184 -14.72 -4.43 -7.80
N GLU A 185 -13.70 -5.02 -8.44
CA GLU A 185 -12.90 -6.12 -7.86
C GLU A 185 -11.62 -5.60 -7.15
N LEU A 186 -11.29 -4.31 -7.29
CA LEU A 186 -10.15 -3.72 -6.59
C LEU A 186 -10.45 -3.50 -5.12
N TRP A 187 -9.49 -3.81 -4.26
CA TRP A 187 -9.69 -3.84 -2.81
C TRP A 187 -10.25 -2.52 -2.24
N TYR A 188 -9.76 -1.37 -2.72
CA TYR A 188 -10.22 -0.08 -2.22
C TYR A 188 -11.68 0.25 -2.57
N GLN A 189 -12.28 -0.40 -3.58
CA GLN A 189 -13.63 -0.10 -4.04
C GLN A 189 -14.70 -0.66 -3.09
N GLU A 190 -14.39 -1.76 -2.38
CA GLU A 190 -15.28 -2.39 -1.40
C GLU A 190 -14.91 -2.03 0.05
N TYR A 191 -13.75 -1.39 0.25
CA TYR A 191 -13.26 -1.05 1.58
C TYR A 191 -14.11 0.07 2.22
N LYS A 192 -14.53 -0.17 3.46
CA LYS A 192 -15.24 0.82 4.27
C LYS A 192 -14.24 1.69 5.00
N PHE A 193 -13.92 2.83 4.41
CA PHE A 193 -13.04 3.80 5.05
C PHE A 193 -13.65 4.30 6.37
N PRO A 194 -12.86 4.40 7.46
CA PRO A 194 -13.34 5.03 8.68
C PRO A 194 -13.73 6.46 8.35
N THR A 195 -14.99 6.81 8.60
CA THR A 195 -15.45 8.20 8.55
C THR A 195 -14.69 8.96 9.62
N SER A 196 -13.92 9.97 9.23
CA SER A 196 -13.33 10.94 10.15
C SER A 196 -14.47 11.59 10.93
N ALA A 197 -14.62 11.18 12.19
CA ALA A 197 -15.51 11.79 13.18
C ALA A 197 -14.94 13.13 13.64
#